data_AF-A0A6V7Y6D5-F1
#
_entry.id   AF-A0A6V7Y6D5-F1
#
_cell.length_a   1.000
_cell.length_b   1.000
_cell.length_c   1.000
_cell.angle_alpha   90.00
_cell.angle_beta   90.00
_cell.angle_gamma   90.00
#
_symmetry.space_group_name_H-M   'P 1'
#
loop_
_entity.id
_entity.type
_entity.pdbx_description
1 polymer ?
#
loop_
_entity_poly.entity_id
_entity_poly.type
_entity_poly.pdbx_seq_one_letter_code
_entity_poly.pdbx_strand_id
1 'polypeptide(L)'
;MHSSNTSSVSPSTNEQQQRMALSLVAKDCQLLWEENKDMQGRFVNDINELQNFQSMVDRLEHEQRHDQLGQARQSLAGMQQRAKQIYEQLNEQRTNLVKRLNDGVHLIAVMQNNLISIRLMEWKNAQKLAQIGLGFEQREIQLDEIQSEFEVLAENNWTLRAYAVWQVLGN
;
A
#
# COMPACT_ATOMS: atom_id res chain seq x y z
N MET A 1 -5.52 50.29 23.16
CA MET A 1 -5.44 49.66 21.82
C MET A 1 -4.36 48.60 21.89
N HIS A 2 -4.75 47.33 22.08
CA HIS A 2 -3.83 46.20 22.06
C HIS A 2 -4.05 45.47 20.75
N SER A 3 -3.00 45.43 19.94
CA SER A 3 -2.97 44.69 18.68
C SER A 3 -2.91 43.21 19.01
N SER A 4 -4.05 42.53 18.91
CA SER A 4 -4.09 41.06 18.92
C SER A 4 -3.60 40.58 17.57
N ASN A 5 -2.37 40.09 17.54
CA ASN A 5 -1.85 39.29 16.43
C ASN A 5 -2.71 38.04 16.32
N THR A 6 -3.62 38.02 15.36
CA THR A 6 -4.29 36.81 14.89
C THR A 6 -3.27 36.01 14.10
N SER A 7 -2.49 35.18 14.79
CA SER A 7 -1.72 34.13 14.16
C SER A 7 -2.71 33.13 13.57
N SER A 8 -2.94 33.20 12.26
CA SER A 8 -3.60 32.14 11.50
C SER A 8 -2.79 30.86 11.71
N VAL A 9 -3.35 29.88 12.42
CA VAL A 9 -2.72 28.58 12.65
C VAL A 9 -2.91 27.74 11.38
N SER A 10 -2.13 28.03 10.35
CA SER A 10 -1.97 27.11 9.23
C SER A 10 -1.30 25.83 9.74
N PRO A 11 -1.59 24.64 9.16
CA PRO A 11 -0.85 23.43 9.48
C PRO A 11 0.65 23.71 9.33
N SER A 12 1.44 23.19 10.27
CA SER A 12 2.89 23.34 10.16
C SER A 12 3.36 22.71 8.86
N THR A 13 4.39 23.27 8.23
CA THR A 13 4.96 22.76 6.97
C THR A 13 5.30 21.26 7.07
N ASN A 14 5.66 20.79 8.26
CA ASN A 14 5.94 19.38 8.54
C ASN A 14 4.69 18.48 8.47
N GLU A 15 3.54 18.93 8.98
CA GLU A 15 2.29 18.17 8.92
C GLU A 15 1.77 18.03 7.49
N GLN A 16 1.81 19.11 6.71
CA GLN A 16 1.48 19.06 5.28
C GLN A 16 2.40 18.11 4.52
N GLN A 17 3.71 18.13 4.82
CA GLN A 17 4.67 17.21 4.23
C GLN A 17 4.36 15.75 4.59
N GLN A 18 4.01 15.45 5.85
CA GLN A 18 3.65 14.10 6.28
C GLN A 18 2.38 13.60 5.61
N ARG A 19 1.34 14.43 5.48
CA ARG A 19 0.13 14.09 4.73
C ARG A 19 0.43 13.76 3.28
N MET A 20 1.18 14.64 2.60
CA MET A 20 1.55 14.42 1.21
C MET A 20 2.37 13.14 1.06
N ALA A 21 3.32 12.90 1.97
CA ALA A 21 4.13 11.69 1.97
C ALA A 21 3.27 10.43 2.14
N LEU A 22 2.31 10.43 3.07
CA LEU A 22 1.41 9.30 3.29
C LEU A 22 0.53 9.03 2.06
N SER A 23 -0.05 10.07 1.47
CA SER A 23 -0.84 9.93 0.24
C SER A 23 -0.02 9.41 -0.94
N LEU A 24 1.23 9.85 -1.08
CA LEU A 24 2.14 9.32 -2.10
C LEU A 24 2.46 7.85 -1.87
N VAL A 25 2.76 7.46 -0.63
CA VAL A 25 2.99 6.06 -0.27
C VAL A 25 1.76 5.19 -0.57
N ALA A 26 0.56 5.65 -0.22
CA ALA A 26 -0.67 4.93 -0.52
C ALA A 26 -0.88 4.73 -2.03
N LYS A 27 -0.60 5.76 -2.83
CA LYS A 27 -0.66 5.68 -4.29
C LYS A 27 0.38 4.73 -4.87
N ASP A 28 1.61 4.76 -4.37
CA ASP A 28 2.66 3.84 -4.83
C ASP A 28 2.32 2.39 -4.49
N CYS A 29 1.79 2.13 -3.28
CA CYS A 29 1.29 0.82 -2.89
C CYS A 29 0.17 0.33 -3.80
N GLN A 30 -0.76 1.21 -4.22
CA GLN A 30 -1.81 0.88 -5.17
C GLN A 30 -1.22 0.43 -6.53
N LEU A 31 -0.28 1.20 -7.07
CA LEU A 31 0.34 0.88 -8.36
C LEU A 31 1.07 -0.46 -8.30
N LEU A 32 1.89 -0.66 -7.27
CA LEU A 32 2.61 -1.92 -7.05
C LEU A 32 1.65 -3.10 -6.85
N TRP A 33 0.51 -2.89 -6.20
CA TRP A 33 -0.49 -3.93 -6.02
C TRP A 33 -1.16 -4.33 -7.35
N GLU A 34 -1.58 -3.36 -8.17
CA GLU A 34 -2.16 -3.66 -9.49
C GLU A 34 -1.15 -4.36 -10.42
N GLU A 35 0.11 -3.92 -10.41
CA GLU A 35 1.17 -4.58 -11.16
C GLU A 35 1.38 -6.03 -10.70
N ASN A 36 1.49 -6.26 -9.39
CA ASN A 36 1.63 -7.60 -8.81
C ASN A 36 0.46 -8.50 -9.19
N LYS A 37 -0.77 -7.99 -9.16
CA LYS A 37 -1.98 -8.71 -9.55
C LYS A 37 -1.95 -9.09 -11.03
N ASP A 38 -1.57 -8.18 -11.92
CA ASP A 38 -1.44 -8.47 -13.36
C ASP A 38 -0.36 -9.52 -13.63
N MET A 39 0.84 -9.36 -13.05
CA MET A 39 1.93 -10.32 -13.17
C MET A 39 1.55 -11.70 -12.64
N GLN A 40 0.83 -11.75 -11.52
CA GLN A 40 0.31 -13.01 -10.98
C GLN A 40 -0.69 -13.66 -11.94
N GLY A 41 -1.60 -12.89 -12.54
CA GLY A 41 -2.52 -13.39 -13.54
C GLY A 41 -1.80 -14.02 -14.74
N ARG A 42 -0.76 -13.33 -15.25
CA ARG A 42 0.09 -13.86 -16.33
C ARG A 42 0.83 -15.13 -15.93
N PHE A 43 1.41 -15.15 -14.72
CA PHE A 43 2.10 -16.32 -14.20
C PHE A 43 1.18 -17.54 -14.10
N VAL A 44 -0.02 -17.37 -13.55
CA VAL A 44 -1.02 -18.46 -13.45
C VAL A 44 -1.42 -18.96 -14.83
N ASN A 45 -1.60 -18.07 -15.81
CA ASN A 45 -1.88 -18.49 -17.19
C ASN A 45 -0.73 -19.31 -17.78
N ASP A 46 0.52 -18.85 -17.63
CA ASP A 46 1.70 -19.58 -18.11
C ASP A 46 1.83 -20.98 -17.47
N ILE A 47 1.49 -21.12 -16.18
CA ILE A 47 1.45 -22.43 -15.50
C ILE A 47 0.37 -23.34 -16.08
N ASN A 48 -0.82 -22.81 -16.37
CA ASN A 48 -1.90 -23.60 -17.00
C ASN A 48 -1.50 -24.05 -18.41
N GLU A 49 -0.90 -23.16 -19.21
CA GLU A 49 -0.38 -23.50 -20.54
C GLU A 49 0.72 -24.55 -20.47
N LEU A 50 1.62 -24.45 -19.49
CA LEU A 50 2.67 -25.44 -19.24
C LEU A 50 2.09 -26.83 -18.92
N GLN A 51 1.05 -26.91 -18.09
CA GLN A 51 0.38 -28.19 -17.77
C GLN A 51 -0.27 -28.81 -18.99
N ASN A 52 -0.91 -28.00 -19.84
CA ASN A 52 -1.49 -28.45 -21.10
C ASN A 52 -0.41 -28.97 -22.07
N PHE A 53 0.72 -28.26 -22.18
CA PHE A 53 1.85 -28.66 -23.01
C PHE A 53 2.53 -29.94 -22.48
N GLN A 54 2.67 -30.08 -21.17
CA GLN A 54 3.18 -31.30 -20.55
C GLN A 54 2.30 -32.50 -20.91
N SER A 55 0.97 -32.36 -20.79
CA SER A 55 0.02 -33.41 -21.16
C SER A 55 0.12 -33.79 -22.64
N MET A 56 0.39 -32.82 -23.52
CA MET A 56 0.64 -33.07 -24.94
C MET A 56 1.94 -33.85 -25.15
N VAL A 57 3.03 -33.48 -24.47
CA VAL A 57 4.32 -34.19 -24.54
C VAL A 57 4.15 -35.63 -24.07
N ASP A 58 3.48 -35.85 -22.94
CA ASP A 58 3.23 -37.19 -22.39
C ASP A 58 2.43 -38.06 -23.37
N ARG A 59 1.45 -37.48 -24.08
CA ARG A 59 0.71 -38.17 -25.14
C ARG A 59 1.61 -38.53 -26.34
N LEU A 60 2.45 -37.60 -26.80
CA LEU A 60 3.38 -37.85 -27.91
C LEU A 60 4.39 -38.95 -27.54
N GLU A 61 4.81 -39.01 -26.28
CA GLU A 61 5.65 -40.08 -25.73
C GLU A 61 4.94 -41.42 -25.76
N HIS A 62 3.67 -41.46 -25.36
CA HIS A 62 2.88 -42.68 -25.39
C HIS A 62 2.60 -43.18 -26.81
N GLU A 63 2.38 -42.26 -27.76
CA GLU A 63 2.16 -42.55 -29.18
C GLU A 63 3.47 -42.81 -29.97
N GLN A 64 4.64 -42.78 -29.31
CA GLN A 64 5.96 -42.96 -29.93
C GLN A 64 6.23 -42.03 -31.14
N ARG A 65 5.66 -40.82 -31.14
CA ARG A 65 5.85 -39.82 -32.21
C ARG A 65 7.17 -39.07 -32.05
N HIS A 66 8.28 -39.79 -32.15
CA HIS A 66 9.62 -39.27 -31.88
C HIS A 66 9.98 -38.01 -32.66
N ASP A 67 9.50 -37.88 -33.90
CA ASP A 67 9.77 -36.72 -34.78
C ASP A 67 9.20 -35.40 -34.23
N GLN A 68 8.06 -35.44 -33.54
CA GLN A 68 7.38 -34.26 -32.97
C GLN A 68 7.82 -33.98 -31.53
N LEU A 69 8.41 -34.99 -30.89
CA LEU A 69 8.71 -35.01 -29.47
C LEU A 69 9.88 -34.10 -29.09
N GLY A 70 10.91 -34.06 -29.93
CA GLY A 70 12.08 -33.17 -29.72
C GLY A 70 11.68 -31.70 -29.71
N GLN A 71 10.88 -31.28 -30.70
CA GLN A 71 10.37 -29.90 -30.79
C GLN A 71 9.45 -29.56 -29.62
N ALA A 72 8.52 -30.46 -29.26
CA ALA A 72 7.60 -30.25 -28.15
C ALA A 72 8.35 -30.08 -26.80
N ARG A 73 9.36 -30.91 -26.53
CA ARG A 73 10.20 -30.80 -25.32
C ARG A 73 11.01 -29.49 -25.30
N GLN A 74 11.53 -29.06 -26.45
CA GLN A 74 12.26 -27.79 -26.53
C GLN A 74 11.34 -26.58 -26.27
N SER A 75 10.13 -26.59 -26.83
CA SER A 75 9.11 -25.56 -26.56
C SER A 75 8.71 -25.54 -25.09
N LEU A 76 8.47 -26.70 -24.49
CA LEU A 76 8.15 -26.84 -23.07
C LEU A 76 9.26 -26.25 -22.18
N ALA A 77 10.53 -26.57 -22.46
CA ALA A 77 11.67 -26.01 -21.72
C ALA A 77 11.74 -24.48 -21.85
N GLY A 78 11.46 -23.94 -23.04
CA GLY A 78 11.38 -22.48 -23.25
C GLY A 78 10.24 -21.83 -22.46
N MET A 79 9.07 -22.46 -22.39
CA MET A 79 7.95 -22.00 -21.58
C MET A 79 8.27 -22.03 -20.07
N GLN A 80 8.91 -23.10 -19.60
CA GLN A 80 9.32 -23.24 -18.20
C GLN A 80 10.30 -22.12 -17.79
N GLN A 81 11.25 -21.80 -18.66
CA GLN A 81 12.20 -20.72 -18.42
C GLN A 81 11.51 -19.35 -18.36
N ARG A 82 10.53 -19.07 -19.22
CA ARG A 82 9.73 -17.83 -19.17
C ARG A 82 8.89 -17.73 -17.90
N ALA A 83 8.19 -18.79 -17.53
CA ALA A 83 7.40 -18.83 -16.30
C ALA A 83 8.28 -18.59 -15.06
N LYS A 84 9.48 -19.18 -15.03
CA LYS A 84 10.46 -18.93 -13.96
C LYS A 84 10.87 -17.45 -13.86
N GLN A 85 11.16 -16.81 -15.00
CA GLN A 85 11.52 -15.39 -15.02
C GLN A 85 10.39 -14.49 -14.51
N ILE A 86 9.14 -14.77 -14.91
CA ILE A 86 7.97 -14.02 -14.43
C ILE A 86 7.80 -14.23 -12.92
N TYR A 87 7.99 -15.46 -12.41
CA TYR A 87 7.92 -15.73 -10.98
C TYR A 87 8.98 -14.95 -10.18
N GLU A 88 10.22 -14.91 -10.65
CA GLU A 88 11.30 -14.15 -10.02
C GLU A 88 10.98 -12.65 -9.97
N GLN A 89 10.50 -12.07 -11.08
CA GLN A 89 10.06 -10.68 -11.15
C GLN A 89 8.88 -10.38 -10.22
N LEU A 90 7.88 -11.27 -10.20
CA LEU A 90 6.72 -11.15 -9.31
C LEU A 90 7.18 -11.15 -7.84
N ASN A 91 8.13 -12.01 -7.46
CA ASN A 91 8.63 -12.07 -6.09
C ASN A 91 9.39 -10.79 -5.68
N GLU A 92 10.17 -10.21 -6.60
CA GLU A 92 10.81 -8.91 -6.40
C GLU A 92 9.78 -7.80 -6.19
N GLN A 93 8.75 -7.76 -7.02
CA GLN A 93 7.72 -6.72 -6.95
C GLN A 93 6.83 -6.83 -5.71
N ARG A 94 6.55 -8.06 -5.26
CA ARG A 94 5.91 -8.32 -3.96
C ARG A 94 6.77 -7.82 -2.80
N THR A 95 8.08 -8.01 -2.88
CA THR A 95 9.03 -7.49 -1.87
C THR A 95 9.03 -5.95 -1.85
N ASN A 96 8.96 -5.31 -3.01
CA ASN A 96 8.88 -3.85 -3.11
C ASN A 96 7.58 -3.31 -2.49
N LEU A 97 6.45 -3.96 -2.75
CA LEU A 97 5.17 -3.61 -2.12
C LEU A 97 5.26 -3.72 -0.58
N VAL A 98 5.83 -4.79 -0.04
CA VAL A 98 6.00 -4.96 1.42
C VAL A 98 6.87 -3.86 2.01
N LYS A 99 7.99 -3.50 1.36
CA LYS A 99 8.83 -2.38 1.81
C LYS A 99 8.04 -1.07 1.83
N ARG A 100 7.27 -0.79 0.77
CA ARG A 100 6.49 0.45 0.68
C ARG A 100 5.35 0.52 1.69
N LEU A 101 4.69 -0.62 1.96
CA LEU A 101 3.70 -0.74 3.04
C LEU A 101 4.32 -0.44 4.41
N ASN A 102 5.54 -0.92 4.68
CA ASN A 102 6.24 -0.62 5.93
C ASN A 102 6.56 0.87 6.09
N ASP A 103 6.97 1.56 5.01
CA ASP A 103 7.12 3.03 5.04
C ASP A 103 5.82 3.71 5.46
N GLY A 104 4.69 3.26 4.90
CA GLY A 104 3.36 3.78 5.21
C GLY A 104 2.94 3.54 6.66
N VAL A 105 3.20 2.34 7.20
CA VAL A 105 2.96 2.03 8.62
C VAL A 105 3.77 2.94 9.54
N HIS A 106 5.03 3.21 9.19
CA HIS A 106 5.87 4.12 9.97
C HIS A 106 5.33 5.55 9.98
N LEU A 107 4.95 6.08 8.81
CA LEU A 107 4.33 7.41 8.69
C LEU A 107 3.02 7.50 9.48
N ILE A 108 2.16 6.49 9.38
CA ILE A 108 0.92 6.41 10.15
C ILE A 108 1.21 6.49 11.65
N ALA A 109 2.18 5.72 12.15
CA ALA A 109 2.51 5.72 13.57
C ALA A 109 2.99 7.10 14.06
N VAL A 110 3.81 7.79 13.26
CA VAL A 110 4.27 9.15 13.57
C VAL A 110 3.10 10.14 13.59
N MET A 111 2.27 10.14 12.55
CA MET A 111 1.12 11.04 12.44
C MET A 111 0.08 10.78 13.54
N GLN A 112 -0.22 9.51 13.81
CA GLN A 112 -1.15 9.09 14.86
C GLN A 112 -0.67 9.56 16.24
N ASN A 113 0.62 9.40 16.54
CA ASN A 113 1.20 9.85 17.80
C ASN A 113 1.12 11.37 17.95
N ASN A 114 1.41 12.13 16.88
CA ASN A 114 1.27 13.58 16.90
C ASN A 114 -0.19 14.01 17.13
N LEU A 115 -1.14 13.45 16.37
CA LEU A 115 -2.55 13.82 16.49
C LEU A 115 -3.13 13.48 17.85
N ILE A 116 -2.88 12.28 18.37
CA ILE A 116 -3.47 11.82 19.63
C ILE A 116 -2.75 12.44 20.83
N SER A 117 -1.42 12.34 20.87
CA SER A 117 -0.66 12.62 22.09
C SER A 117 -0.30 14.10 22.23
N ILE A 118 -0.32 14.86 21.13
CA ILE A 118 -0.01 16.29 21.13
C ILE A 118 -1.29 17.06 20.86
N ARG A 119 -1.77 17.09 19.61
CA ARG A 119 -2.83 18.03 19.19
C ARG A 119 -4.14 17.83 19.94
N LEU A 120 -4.65 16.60 19.98
CA LEU A 120 -5.90 16.29 20.68
C LEU A 120 -5.74 16.46 22.20
N MET A 121 -4.57 16.17 22.75
CA MET A 121 -4.29 16.34 24.18
C MET A 121 -4.27 17.82 24.57
N GLU A 122 -3.63 18.68 23.78
CA GLU A 122 -3.61 20.12 23.95
C GLU A 122 -5.02 20.71 23.87
N TRP A 123 -5.80 20.32 22.85
CA TRP A 123 -7.19 20.74 22.71
C TRP A 123 -8.03 20.34 23.94
N LYS A 124 -7.88 19.10 24.44
CA LYS A 124 -8.56 18.62 25.65
C LYS A 124 -8.12 19.40 26.90
N ASN A 125 -6.84 19.77 26.99
CA ASN A 125 -6.35 20.57 28.11
C ASN A 125 -6.92 21.99 28.09
N ALA A 126 -6.94 22.64 26.91
CA ALA A 126 -7.60 23.93 26.74
C ALA A 126 -9.09 23.87 27.09
N GLN A 127 -9.78 22.79 26.71
CA GLN A 127 -11.16 22.53 27.10
C GLN A 127 -11.35 22.47 28.62
N LYS A 128 -10.46 21.77 29.33
CA LYS A 128 -10.51 21.69 30.81
C LYS A 128 -10.26 23.06 31.45
N LEU A 129 -9.27 23.80 30.97
CA LEU A 129 -8.96 25.13 31.48
C LEU A 129 -10.13 26.11 31.26
N ALA A 130 -10.89 25.96 30.17
CA ALA A 130 -12.09 26.75 29.94
C ALA A 130 -13.15 26.59 31.04
N GLN A 131 -13.20 25.43 31.69
CA GLN A 131 -14.15 25.16 32.79
C GLN A 131 -13.87 25.99 34.04
N ILE A 132 -12.63 26.49 34.19
CA ILE A 132 -12.23 27.39 35.30
C ILE A 132 -12.14 28.85 34.86
N GLY A 133 -12.74 29.20 33.71
CA GLY A 133 -12.85 30.57 33.23
C GLY A 133 -11.69 31.08 32.38
N LEU A 134 -10.74 30.21 31.99
CA LEU A 134 -9.72 30.59 31.01
C LEU A 134 -10.31 30.64 29.59
N GLY A 135 -9.76 31.50 28.74
CA GLY A 135 -10.17 31.62 27.35
C GLY A 135 -9.90 30.33 26.58
N PHE A 136 -10.84 29.95 25.71
CA PHE A 136 -10.68 28.82 24.78
C PHE A 136 -11.21 29.24 23.41
N GLU A 137 -10.52 30.21 22.84
CA GLU A 137 -10.81 30.75 21.51
C GLU A 137 -10.43 29.73 20.43
N GLN A 138 -11.08 29.82 19.26
CA GLN A 138 -10.81 28.96 18.09
C GLN A 138 -11.08 27.45 18.29
N ARG A 139 -11.81 27.06 19.35
CA ARG A 139 -12.15 25.66 19.65
C ARG A 139 -12.62 24.86 18.43
N GLU A 140 -13.60 25.39 17.71
CA GLU A 140 -14.25 24.72 16.57
C GLU A 140 -13.26 24.58 15.42
N ILE A 141 -12.57 25.66 15.05
CA ILE A 141 -11.55 25.66 14.00
C ILE A 141 -10.45 24.62 14.27
N GLN A 142 -9.90 24.62 15.49
CA GLN A 142 -8.87 23.66 15.88
C GLN A 142 -9.38 22.21 15.88
N LEU A 143 -10.64 21.99 16.25
CA LEU A 143 -11.24 20.67 16.24
C LEU A 143 -11.50 20.17 14.81
N ASP A 144 -11.99 21.05 13.93
CA ASP A 144 -12.21 20.76 12.51
C ASP A 144 -10.89 20.39 11.81
N GLU A 145 -9.80 21.08 12.13
CA GLU A 145 -8.47 20.74 11.63
C GLU A 145 -8.00 19.37 12.13
N ILE A 146 -8.12 19.10 13.44
CA ILE A 146 -7.76 17.80 14.02
C ILE A 146 -8.60 16.68 13.36
N GLN A 147 -9.89 16.92 13.16
CA GLN A 147 -10.79 15.99 12.50
C GLN A 147 -10.33 15.72 11.06
N SER A 148 -10.07 16.75 10.27
CA SER A 148 -9.62 16.61 8.88
C SER A 148 -8.33 15.79 8.78
N GLU A 149 -7.39 15.96 9.71
CA GLU A 149 -6.17 15.16 9.76
C GLU A 149 -6.44 13.70 10.13
N PHE A 150 -7.34 13.44 11.07
CA PHE A 150 -7.75 12.06 11.39
C PHE A 150 -8.45 11.37 10.22
N GLU A 151 -9.26 12.09 9.44
CA GLU A 151 -9.92 11.56 8.24
C GLU A 151 -8.89 11.10 7.21
N VAL A 152 -7.90 11.95 6.89
CA VAL A 152 -6.80 11.60 5.98
C VAL A 152 -6.01 10.40 6.50
N LEU A 153 -5.68 10.38 7.79
CA LEU A 153 -4.96 9.27 8.40
C LEU A 153 -5.77 7.97 8.31
N ALA A 154 -7.07 8.02 8.61
CA ALA A 154 -7.95 6.87 8.60
C ALA A 154 -8.14 6.29 7.19
N GLU A 155 -8.36 7.16 6.19
CA GLU A 155 -8.52 6.76 4.79
C GLU A 155 -7.26 6.06 4.25
N ASN A 156 -6.08 6.66 4.48
CA ASN A 156 -4.83 6.10 4.01
C ASN A 156 -4.45 4.82 4.79
N ASN A 157 -4.70 4.77 6.10
CA ASN A 157 -4.49 3.57 6.90
C ASN A 157 -5.36 2.40 6.41
N TRP A 158 -6.64 2.67 6.20
CA TRP A 158 -7.56 1.67 5.66
C TRP A 158 -7.10 1.14 4.30
N THR A 159 -6.68 2.05 3.41
CA THR A 159 -6.17 1.73 2.07
C THR A 159 -4.94 0.84 2.15
N LEU A 160 -3.92 1.23 2.92
CA LEU A 160 -2.70 0.43 3.09
C LEU A 160 -2.98 -0.94 3.73
N ARG A 161 -3.90 -0.99 4.70
CA ARG A 161 -4.33 -2.25 5.32
C ARG A 161 -5.00 -3.18 4.31
N ALA A 162 -5.83 -2.66 3.41
CA ALA A 162 -6.47 -3.45 2.36
C ALA A 162 -5.41 -4.12 1.46
N TYR A 163 -4.43 -3.35 0.98
CA TYR A 163 -3.34 -3.90 0.15
C TYR A 163 -2.49 -4.93 0.90
N ALA A 164 -2.17 -4.68 2.17
CA ALA A 164 -1.46 -5.66 3.00
C ALA A 164 -2.24 -6.98 3.15
N VAL A 165 -3.55 -6.91 3.38
CA VAL A 165 -4.41 -8.09 3.49
C VAL A 165 -4.52 -8.84 2.17
N TRP A 166 -4.75 -8.14 1.06
CA TRP A 166 -4.82 -8.76 -0.26
C TRP A 166 -3.49 -9.38 -0.70
N GLN A 167 -2.36 -8.81 -0.29
CA GLN A 167 -1.04 -9.39 -0.53
C GLN A 167 -0.85 -10.73 0.20
N VAL A 168 -1.47 -10.91 1.38
CA VAL A 168 -1.43 -12.18 2.12
C VAL A 168 -2.42 -13.19 1.56
N LEU A 169 -3.64 -12.77 1.25
CA LEU A 169 -4.71 -13.64 0.74
C LEU A 169 -4.55 -14.02 -0.74
N GLY A 170 -3.81 -13.21 -1.50
CA GLY A 170 -3.51 -13.45 -2.92
C GLY A 170 -2.27 -14.30 -3.15
N ASN A 171 -1.57 -14.77 -2.09
CA ASN A 171 -0.55 -15.82 -2.21
C ASN A 171 -1.17 -17.20 -2.05
#